data_AF-A0A1T4REY0-F1
#
_entry.id   AF-A0A1T4REY0-F1
#
_cell.length_a   1.000
_cell.length_b   1.000
_cell.length_c   1.000
_cell.angle_alpha   90.00
_cell.angle_beta   90.00
_cell.angle_gamma   90.00
#
_symmetry.space_group_name_H-M   'P 1'
#
loop_
_entity.id
_entity.type
_entity.pdbx_description
1 polymer ?
#
loop_
_entity_poly.entity_id
_entity_poly.type
_entity_poly.pdbx_seq_one_letter_code
_entity_poly.pdbx_strand_id
1 'polypeptide(L)'
;MQWVSTLKPATLIRRYKRFMADVELPDGQLLTLHCANTGSMRNCMGEGWRVWYSDSGSAKRKYPCSWELSETPAGDLICINTAQANRIVSEALLSKVVVELAAYETIQAEVKYGTENSRIDFLLTASNLPDCYLEVKSATLLDDQYGTGQGFFPDAVTTRGVKHLRELQQMVQQGYRAVLLFCANHTGIQQVSPAANIDQAYHDALVEAMASGVEVLAYQSKIDQQQIVLSHTIPVITHV
;
A
#
# COMPACT_ATOMS: atom_id res chain seq x y z
N MET A 1 0.94 10.39 -8.50
CA MET A 1 2.32 10.38 -8.99
C MET A 1 2.40 9.90 -10.42
N GLN A 2 3.21 10.59 -11.23
CA GLN A 2 3.62 10.07 -12.53
C GLN A 2 4.76 9.07 -12.35
N TRP A 3 4.81 8.05 -13.20
CA TRP A 3 5.94 7.13 -13.22
C TRP A 3 7.20 7.86 -13.67
N VAL A 4 8.33 7.55 -13.03
CA VAL A 4 9.61 8.22 -13.30
C VAL A 4 10.16 7.86 -14.69
N SER A 5 9.80 6.68 -15.19
CA SER A 5 10.06 6.24 -16.55
C SER A 5 8.83 5.57 -17.13
N THR A 6 8.69 5.60 -18.46
CA THR A 6 7.63 4.88 -19.16
C THR A 6 7.72 3.40 -18.80
N LEU A 7 6.62 2.87 -18.27
CA LEU A 7 6.57 1.47 -17.91
C LEU A 7 6.62 0.59 -19.16
N LYS A 8 7.44 -0.45 -19.11
CA LYS A 8 7.61 -1.41 -20.19
C LYS A 8 6.87 -2.70 -19.85
N PRO A 9 6.14 -3.33 -20.79
CA PRO A 9 5.45 -4.58 -20.55
C PRO A 9 6.42 -5.78 -20.62
N ALA A 10 6.11 -6.82 -19.86
CA ALA A 10 6.71 -8.15 -19.97
C ALA A 10 5.70 -9.22 -19.51
N THR A 11 6.03 -10.49 -19.72
CA THR A 11 5.25 -11.64 -19.26
C THR A 11 5.96 -12.29 -18.09
N LEU A 12 5.28 -12.45 -16.95
CA LEU A 12 5.85 -13.06 -15.76
C LEU A 12 6.08 -14.56 -15.98
N ILE A 13 7.32 -15.02 -15.78
CA ILE A 13 7.63 -16.46 -15.73
C ILE A 13 7.52 -16.93 -14.29
N ARG A 14 8.23 -16.27 -13.37
CA ARG A 14 8.22 -16.63 -11.94
C ARG A 14 8.79 -15.54 -11.05
N ARG A 15 8.32 -15.48 -9.80
CA ARG A 15 8.98 -14.77 -8.69
C ARG A 15 9.71 -15.76 -7.79
N TYR A 16 10.91 -15.42 -7.34
CA TYR A 16 11.71 -16.25 -6.47
C TYR A 16 12.61 -15.42 -5.56
N LYS A 17 13.09 -16.03 -4.47
CA LYS A 17 13.94 -15.38 -3.45
C LYS A 17 13.37 -14.04 -2.92
N ARG A 18 12.04 -13.87 -2.99
CA ARG A 18 11.24 -12.67 -2.67
C ARG A 18 11.51 -11.44 -3.55
N PHE A 19 12.77 -11.16 -3.89
CA PHE A 19 13.20 -9.92 -4.54
C PHE A 19 13.51 -10.04 -6.03
N MET A 20 13.29 -11.21 -6.63
CA MET A 20 13.63 -11.47 -8.02
C MET A 20 12.41 -11.99 -8.78
N ALA A 21 12.22 -11.52 -10.00
CA ALA A 21 11.24 -12.06 -10.92
C ALA A 21 11.87 -12.23 -12.31
N ASP A 22 11.79 -13.44 -12.87
CA ASP A 22 12.17 -13.67 -14.26
C ASP A 22 10.94 -13.38 -15.14
N VAL A 23 11.16 -12.64 -16.22
CA VAL A 23 10.13 -12.25 -17.17
C VAL A 23 10.61 -12.44 -18.61
N GLU A 24 9.67 -12.63 -19.52
CA GLU A 24 9.91 -12.63 -20.97
C GLU A 24 9.45 -11.29 -21.57
N LEU A 25 10.35 -10.66 -22.33
CA LEU A 25 10.09 -9.41 -23.04
C LEU A 25 9.32 -9.67 -24.34
N PRO A 26 8.71 -8.63 -24.97
CA PRO A 26 7.96 -8.80 -26.23
C PRO A 26 8.77 -9.38 -27.40
N ASP A 27 10.10 -9.28 -27.36
CA ASP A 27 11.02 -9.84 -28.35
C ASP A 27 11.52 -11.26 -28.01
N GLY A 28 11.01 -11.87 -26.93
CA GLY A 28 11.39 -13.19 -26.44
C GLY A 28 12.64 -13.22 -25.56
N GLN A 29 13.28 -12.07 -25.29
CA GLN A 29 14.42 -12.02 -24.37
C GLN A 29 14.00 -12.23 -22.92
N LEU A 30 14.83 -12.93 -22.15
CA LEU A 30 14.63 -13.10 -20.71
C LEU A 30 15.30 -11.95 -19.93
N LEU A 31 14.57 -11.39 -18.97
CA LEU A 31 15.05 -10.35 -18.08
C LEU A 31 14.72 -10.69 -16.63
N THR A 32 15.64 -10.39 -15.71
CA THR A 32 15.37 -10.46 -14.27
C THR A 32 15.07 -9.08 -13.72
N LEU A 33 13.86 -8.91 -13.16
CA LEU A 33 13.40 -7.72 -12.48
C LEU A 33 13.67 -7.78 -10.97
N HIS A 34 13.91 -6.63 -10.37
CA HIS A 34 13.82 -6.46 -8.93
C HIS A 34 12.35 -6.40 -8.48
N CYS A 35 11.96 -7.29 -7.56
CA CYS A 35 10.65 -7.26 -6.91
C CYS A 35 10.75 -6.49 -5.59
N ALA A 36 10.22 -5.26 -5.56
CA ALA A 36 10.24 -4.38 -4.39
C ALA A 36 9.09 -4.66 -3.39
N ASN A 37 8.68 -5.92 -3.28
CA ASN A 37 7.65 -6.37 -2.35
C ASN A 37 8.19 -7.57 -1.55
N THR A 38 8.25 -7.43 -0.23
CA THR A 38 8.72 -8.50 0.67
C THR A 38 7.61 -9.44 1.13
N GLY A 39 6.35 -9.06 0.93
CA GLY A 39 5.16 -9.81 1.32
C GLY A 39 4.93 -11.05 0.47
N SER A 40 3.82 -11.73 0.77
CA SER A 40 3.47 -12.97 0.07
C SER A 40 3.11 -12.68 -1.40
N MET A 41 2.61 -11.49 -1.70
CA MET A 41 2.01 -11.14 -3.00
C MET A 41 0.88 -12.12 -3.35
N ARG A 42 0.14 -12.57 -2.33
CA ARG A 42 -1.01 -13.46 -2.51
C ARG A 42 -2.00 -12.80 -3.47
N ASN A 43 -2.44 -13.57 -4.48
CA ASN A 43 -3.32 -13.14 -5.56
C ASN A 43 -2.82 -11.94 -6.40
N CYS A 44 -1.55 -11.53 -6.26
CA CYS A 44 -0.98 -10.38 -6.98
C CYS A 44 -0.06 -10.78 -8.15
N MET A 45 0.08 -12.08 -8.42
CA MET A 45 0.94 -12.61 -9.46
C MET A 45 0.49 -14.01 -9.91
N GLY A 46 0.78 -14.35 -11.17
CA GLY A 46 0.63 -15.69 -11.72
C GLY A 46 1.53 -15.88 -12.94
N GLU A 47 1.94 -17.11 -13.21
CA GLU A 47 2.70 -17.42 -14.43
C GLU A 47 1.90 -17.01 -15.66
N GLY A 48 2.56 -16.38 -16.64
CA GLY A 48 1.94 -15.84 -17.84
C GLY A 48 1.24 -14.49 -17.66
N TRP A 49 1.16 -13.94 -16.44
CA TRP A 49 0.54 -12.62 -16.24
C TRP A 49 1.36 -11.52 -16.90
N ARG A 50 0.68 -10.52 -17.45
CA ARG A 50 1.35 -9.31 -17.90
C ARG A 50 1.82 -8.52 -16.68
N VAL A 51 3.05 -8.03 -16.75
CA VAL A 51 3.65 -7.17 -15.74
C VAL A 51 4.24 -5.94 -16.40
N TRP A 52 4.35 -4.88 -15.62
CA TRP A 52 4.92 -3.61 -16.05
C TRP A 52 6.10 -3.25 -15.16
N TYR A 53 7.21 -2.87 -15.78
CA TYR A 53 8.44 -2.56 -15.07
C TYR A 53 8.99 -1.19 -15.44
N SER A 54 9.60 -0.53 -14.46
CA SER A 54 10.37 0.69 -14.64
C SER A 54 11.82 0.34 -14.89
N ASP A 55 12.53 1.20 -15.61
CA ASP A 55 13.99 1.15 -15.75
C ASP A 55 14.58 2.40 -15.11
N SER A 56 15.47 2.21 -14.14
CA SER A 56 16.16 3.31 -13.46
C SER A 56 17.34 3.87 -14.25
N GLY A 57 17.80 3.19 -15.31
CA GLY A 57 19.00 3.55 -16.07
C GLY A 57 20.31 3.49 -15.27
N SER A 58 20.26 3.01 -14.03
CA SER A 58 21.41 3.03 -13.12
C SER A 58 22.36 1.88 -13.41
N ALA A 59 23.50 2.20 -14.04
CA ALA A 59 24.58 1.24 -14.28
C ALA A 59 25.21 0.67 -12.98
N LYS A 60 24.93 1.27 -11.82
CA LYS A 60 25.43 0.80 -10.52
C LYS A 60 24.56 -0.30 -9.90
N ARG A 61 23.31 -0.45 -10.34
CA ARG A 61 22.39 -1.46 -9.80
C ARG A 61 22.58 -2.78 -10.54
N LYS A 62 22.67 -3.87 -9.79
CA LYS A 62 22.67 -5.23 -10.37
C LYS A 62 21.41 -5.52 -11.19
N TYR A 63 20.26 -5.05 -10.70
CA TYR A 63 18.97 -5.13 -11.38
C TYR A 63 18.41 -3.71 -11.50
N PRO A 64 18.67 -3.00 -12.62
CA PRO A 64 18.22 -1.62 -12.81
C PRO A 64 16.72 -1.51 -13.09
N CYS A 65 16.09 -2.62 -13.49
CA CYS A 65 14.66 -2.72 -13.75
C CYS A 65 13.89 -3.20 -12.51
N SER A 66 12.82 -2.51 -12.16
CA SER A 66 11.95 -2.83 -11.02
C SER A 66 10.56 -3.19 -11.51
N TRP A 67 10.00 -4.29 -11.00
CA TRP A 67 8.61 -4.65 -11.23
C TRP A 67 7.69 -3.68 -10.47
N GLU A 68 6.86 -2.95 -11.21
CA GLU A 68 5.96 -1.93 -10.64
C GLU A 68 4.52 -2.43 -10.56
N LEU A 69 3.99 -2.97 -11.66
CA LEU A 69 2.58 -3.40 -11.76
C LEU A 69 2.43 -4.85 -12.20
N SER A 70 1.40 -5.51 -11.68
CA SER A 70 0.81 -6.72 -12.27
C SER A 70 -0.52 -6.38 -12.93
N GLU A 71 -0.87 -7.10 -13.99
CA GLU A 71 -2.19 -7.07 -14.62
C GLU A 71 -2.83 -8.45 -14.47
N THR A 72 -3.98 -8.52 -13.81
CA THR A 72 -4.73 -9.77 -13.64
C THR A 72 -5.34 -10.23 -14.97
N PRO A 73 -5.74 -11.51 -15.10
CA PRO A 73 -6.49 -11.96 -16.27
C PRO A 73 -7.82 -11.22 -16.51
N ALA A 74 -8.38 -10.60 -15.46
CA ALA A 74 -9.58 -9.77 -15.56
C ALA A 74 -9.28 -8.33 -16.05
N GLY A 75 -8.00 -7.96 -16.16
CA GLY A 75 -7.55 -6.63 -16.58
C GLY A 75 -7.31 -5.65 -15.43
N ASP A 76 -7.42 -6.08 -14.18
CA ASP A 76 -7.11 -5.22 -13.04
C ASP A 76 -5.61 -4.99 -12.93
N LEU A 77 -5.23 -3.73 -12.74
CA LEU A 77 -3.87 -3.34 -12.40
C LEU A 77 -3.65 -3.36 -10.88
N ILE A 78 -2.49 -3.87 -10.48
CA ILE A 78 -2.02 -3.97 -9.09
C ILE A 78 -0.65 -3.33 -8.98
N CYS A 79 -0.48 -2.31 -8.13
CA CYS A 79 0.85 -1.78 -7.82
C CYS A 79 1.52 -2.65 -6.75
N ILE A 80 2.40 -3.53 -7.19
CA ILE A 80 3.08 -4.48 -6.30
C ILE A 80 4.28 -3.85 -5.61
N ASN A 81 4.83 -2.76 -6.14
CA ASN A 81 5.92 -2.03 -5.51
C ASN A 81 5.40 -1.22 -4.31
N THR A 82 5.40 -1.84 -3.13
CA THR A 82 4.84 -1.24 -1.91
C THR A 82 5.57 0.01 -1.46
N ALA A 83 6.81 0.25 -1.94
CA ALA A 83 7.53 1.49 -1.64
C ALA A 83 6.85 2.73 -2.23
N GLN A 84 5.92 2.56 -3.19
CA GLN A 84 5.18 3.67 -3.78
C GLN A 84 4.05 4.18 -2.89
N ALA A 85 3.54 3.40 -1.93
CA ALA A 85 2.36 3.75 -1.14
C ALA A 85 2.53 5.11 -0.43
N ASN A 86 3.65 5.32 0.27
CA ASN A 86 3.91 6.59 0.96
C ASN A 86 4.05 7.75 -0.04
N ARG A 87 4.67 7.53 -1.20
CA ARG A 87 4.76 8.57 -2.23
C ARG A 87 3.38 8.96 -2.79
N ILE A 88 2.55 7.96 -3.08
CA ILE A 88 1.16 8.15 -3.56
C ILE A 88 0.35 8.94 -2.52
N VAL A 89 0.42 8.55 -1.25
CA VAL A 89 -0.28 9.23 -0.16
C VAL A 89 0.27 10.64 0.07
N SER A 90 1.59 10.83 0.03
CA SER A 90 2.22 12.16 0.17
C SER A 90 1.71 13.14 -0.88
N GLU A 91 1.65 12.72 -2.15
CA GLU A 91 1.10 13.56 -3.22
C GLU A 91 -0.40 13.82 -3.04
N ALA A 92 -1.17 12.84 -2.58
CA ALA A 92 -2.59 13.00 -2.28
C ALA A 92 -2.86 13.96 -1.12
N LEU A 93 -2.01 13.95 -0.09
CA LEU A 93 -2.08 14.91 1.03
C LEU A 93 -1.73 16.33 0.58
N LEU A 94 -0.67 16.50 -0.22
CA LEU A 94 -0.27 17.79 -0.77
C LEU A 94 -1.34 18.39 -1.69
N SER A 95 -1.98 17.53 -2.50
CA SER A 95 -3.06 17.93 -3.43
C SER A 95 -4.45 17.93 -2.80
N LYS A 96 -4.57 17.69 -1.49
CA LYS A 96 -5.83 17.74 -0.73
C LYS A 96 -6.90 16.75 -1.21
N VAL A 97 -6.47 15.64 -1.83
CA VAL A 97 -7.35 14.54 -2.26
C VAL A 97 -7.92 13.79 -1.07
N VAL A 98 -7.14 13.62 0.00
CA VAL A 98 -7.61 13.01 1.25
C VAL A 98 -8.38 14.06 2.06
N VAL A 99 -9.70 14.13 1.84
CA VAL A 99 -10.55 15.22 2.31
C VAL A 99 -10.58 15.34 3.85
N GLU A 100 -10.49 14.21 4.55
CA GLU A 100 -10.48 14.12 6.01
C GLU A 100 -9.22 14.78 6.64
N LEU A 101 -8.17 14.96 5.83
CA LEU A 101 -6.87 15.49 6.22
C LEU A 101 -6.52 16.79 5.48
N ALA A 102 -7.43 17.33 4.65
CA ALA A 102 -7.16 18.47 3.79
C ALA A 102 -6.84 19.76 4.58
N ALA A 103 -7.37 19.90 5.79
CA ALA A 103 -7.15 21.07 6.65
C ALA A 103 -5.74 21.15 7.26
N TYR A 104 -4.93 20.09 7.20
CA TYR A 104 -3.55 20.12 7.68
C TYR A 104 -2.64 20.89 6.72
N GLU A 105 -1.70 21.68 7.23
CA GLU A 105 -0.86 22.58 6.42
C GLU A 105 0.54 22.03 6.20
N THR A 106 1.11 21.41 7.23
CA THR A 106 2.46 20.85 7.19
C THR A 106 2.41 19.33 7.18
N ILE A 107 3.25 18.72 6.35
CA ILE A 107 3.40 17.27 6.21
C ILE A 107 4.88 16.93 6.47
N GLN A 108 5.17 16.15 7.50
CA GLN A 108 6.51 15.65 7.79
C GLN A 108 6.53 14.13 7.68
N ALA A 109 7.41 13.57 6.85
CA ALA A 109 7.52 12.12 6.67
C ALA A 109 8.51 11.50 7.66
N GLU A 110 8.33 10.21 7.99
CA GLU A 110 9.29 9.37 8.72
C GLU A 110 9.68 9.91 10.11
N VAL A 111 8.71 10.49 10.82
CA VAL A 111 8.94 11.09 12.15
C VAL A 111 8.97 9.99 13.21
N LYS A 112 9.98 10.01 14.08
CA LYS A 112 10.03 9.07 15.22
C LYS A 112 8.90 9.36 16.21
N TYR A 113 8.23 8.32 16.68
CA TYR A 113 7.13 8.44 17.63
C TYR A 113 6.97 7.17 18.47
N GLY A 114 6.07 7.24 19.45
CA GLY A 114 5.75 6.13 20.31
C GLY A 114 6.89 5.75 21.27
N THR A 115 6.65 4.70 22.03
CA THR A 115 7.59 4.18 23.04
C THR A 115 8.42 3.02 22.53
N GLU A 116 8.07 2.44 21.37
CA GLU A 116 8.72 1.25 20.84
C GLU A 116 9.68 1.55 19.67
N ASN A 117 10.17 2.79 19.54
CA ASN A 117 11.15 3.24 18.52
C ASN A 117 10.66 3.05 17.07
N SER A 118 9.37 3.30 16.83
CA SER A 118 8.80 3.32 15.48
C SER A 118 8.92 4.69 14.82
N ARG A 119 8.65 4.71 13.51
CA ARG A 119 8.48 5.93 12.73
C ARG A 119 7.07 5.94 12.16
N ILE A 120 6.38 7.06 12.28
CA ILE A 120 5.09 7.28 11.65
C ILE A 120 5.37 7.67 10.19
N ASP A 121 4.54 7.19 9.27
CA ASP A 121 4.72 7.52 7.86
C ASP A 121 4.61 9.03 7.64
N PHE A 122 3.59 9.67 8.26
CA PHE A 122 3.41 11.12 8.23
C PHE A 122 2.94 11.70 9.56
N LEU A 123 3.55 12.81 9.97
CA LEU A 123 3.02 13.73 10.99
C LEU A 123 2.44 14.95 10.28
N LEU A 124 1.15 15.22 10.50
CA LEU A 124 0.41 16.33 9.91
C LEU A 124 0.10 17.37 10.98
N THR A 125 0.38 18.65 10.72
CA THR A 125 0.15 19.73 11.68
C THR A 125 -0.53 20.96 11.04
N ALA A 126 -1.30 21.69 11.83
CA ALA A 126 -1.94 22.96 11.48
C ALA A 126 -2.24 23.77 12.74
N SER A 127 -2.32 25.10 12.65
CA SER A 127 -2.36 25.99 13.82
C SER A 127 -3.54 25.78 14.77
N ASN A 128 -4.67 25.23 14.30
CA ASN A 128 -5.90 25.08 15.07
C ASN A 128 -6.40 23.63 15.15
N LEU A 129 -5.53 22.65 14.86
CA LEU A 129 -5.87 21.22 14.89
C LEU A 129 -4.87 20.48 15.78
N PRO A 130 -5.29 19.40 16.46
CA PRO A 130 -4.34 18.49 17.07
C PRO A 130 -3.45 17.87 15.98
N ASP A 131 -2.17 17.69 16.29
CA ASP A 131 -1.24 16.97 15.43
C ASP A 131 -1.81 15.57 15.10
N CYS A 132 -1.66 15.17 13.84
CA CYS A 132 -2.18 13.92 13.33
C CYS A 132 -1.06 12.96 12.93
N TYR A 133 -1.03 11.81 13.57
CA TYR A 133 -0.15 10.69 13.26
C TYR A 133 -0.82 9.77 12.24
N LEU A 134 -0.32 9.79 11.00
CA LEU A 134 -0.88 9.02 9.89
C LEU A 134 0.05 7.86 9.52
N GLU A 135 -0.47 6.64 9.66
CA GLU A 135 0.16 5.40 9.21
C GLU A 135 -0.49 4.93 7.90
N VAL A 136 0.32 4.49 6.94
CA VAL A 136 -0.11 4.02 5.62
C VAL A 136 0.09 2.51 5.50
N LYS A 137 -0.92 1.81 5.00
CA LYS A 137 -0.84 0.38 4.65
C LYS A 137 -1.19 0.20 3.19
N SER A 138 -0.36 -0.55 2.46
CA SER A 138 -0.66 -0.92 1.07
C SER A 138 -1.55 -2.17 1.07
N ALA A 139 -2.82 -2.04 0.70
CA ALA A 139 -3.75 -3.15 0.52
C ALA A 139 -3.75 -3.59 -0.95
N THR A 140 -3.39 -4.84 -1.22
CA THR A 140 -3.30 -5.39 -2.59
C THR A 140 -3.95 -6.76 -2.74
N LEU A 141 -4.23 -7.45 -1.64
CA LEU A 141 -4.90 -8.74 -1.65
C LEU A 141 -6.38 -8.54 -1.97
N LEU A 142 -6.78 -8.86 -3.20
CA LEU A 142 -8.18 -9.07 -3.58
C LEU A 142 -8.50 -10.57 -3.44
N ASP A 143 -9.60 -10.92 -2.78
CA ASP A 143 -10.05 -12.31 -2.65
C ASP A 143 -11.57 -12.40 -2.84
N ASP A 144 -11.99 -12.67 -4.09
CA ASP A 144 -13.39 -12.71 -4.49
C ASP A 144 -14.20 -13.83 -3.80
N GLN A 145 -13.54 -14.77 -3.10
CA GLN A 145 -14.25 -15.76 -2.28
C GLN A 145 -15.08 -15.12 -1.17
N TYR A 146 -14.73 -13.89 -0.76
CA TYR A 146 -15.41 -13.12 0.28
C TYR A 146 -16.33 -12.03 -0.29
N GLY A 147 -16.54 -12.02 -1.62
CA GLY A 147 -17.39 -11.05 -2.31
C GLY A 147 -16.62 -10.23 -3.34
N THR A 148 -17.34 -9.76 -4.36
CA THR A 148 -16.77 -8.96 -5.45
C THR A 148 -16.12 -7.69 -4.93
N GLY A 149 -14.86 -7.47 -5.29
CA GLY A 149 -14.13 -6.26 -4.92
C GLY A 149 -13.66 -6.23 -3.46
N GLN A 150 -13.71 -7.36 -2.75
CA GLN A 150 -13.27 -7.45 -1.36
C GLN A 150 -11.74 -7.49 -1.26
N GLY A 151 -11.17 -6.37 -0.83
CA GLY A 151 -9.75 -6.20 -0.55
C GLY A 151 -9.41 -6.51 0.91
N PHE A 152 -8.15 -6.87 1.15
CA PHE A 152 -7.66 -7.29 2.45
C PHE A 152 -6.28 -6.73 2.79
N PHE A 153 -6.07 -6.56 4.09
CA PHE A 153 -4.75 -6.41 4.69
C PHE A 153 -4.75 -7.12 6.07
N PRO A 154 -3.68 -7.85 6.45
CA PRO A 154 -2.47 -8.11 5.69
C PRO A 154 -2.61 -9.32 4.73
N ASP A 155 -1.61 -9.56 3.89
CA ASP A 155 -1.50 -10.76 3.02
C ASP A 155 -0.64 -11.89 3.66
N ALA A 156 -0.13 -11.66 4.87
CA ALA A 156 0.60 -12.58 5.73
C ALA A 156 0.62 -12.04 7.18
N VAL A 157 0.92 -12.90 8.17
CA VAL A 157 1.04 -12.48 9.58
C VAL A 157 2.04 -11.33 9.75
N THR A 158 1.65 -10.27 10.45
CA THR A 158 2.42 -9.02 10.63
C THR A 158 2.47 -8.53 12.08
N THR A 159 3.43 -9.04 12.84
CA THR A 159 3.70 -8.55 14.21
C THR A 159 4.05 -7.06 14.25
N ARG A 160 4.67 -6.54 13.19
CA ARG A 160 4.96 -5.11 13.04
C ARG A 160 3.69 -4.29 12.83
N GLY A 161 2.71 -4.79 12.08
CA GLY A 161 1.41 -4.13 11.90
C GLY A 161 0.66 -3.99 13.24
N VAL A 162 0.61 -5.07 14.02
CA VAL A 162 0.01 -5.07 15.38
C VAL A 162 0.69 -4.04 16.28
N LYS A 163 2.02 -3.98 16.24
CA LYS A 163 2.80 -3.02 17.01
C LYS A 163 2.44 -1.57 16.68
N HIS A 164 2.39 -1.22 15.39
CA HIS A 164 2.06 0.13 14.96
C HIS A 164 0.64 0.53 15.38
N LEU A 165 -0.33 -0.40 15.36
CA LEU A 165 -1.69 -0.13 15.87
C LEU A 165 -1.71 0.24 17.35
N ARG A 166 -0.92 -0.43 18.19
CA ARG A 166 -0.77 -0.06 19.61
C ARG A 166 -0.14 1.32 19.78
N GLU A 167 0.83 1.68 18.96
CA GLU A 167 1.44 3.02 19.02
C GLU A 167 0.47 4.11 18.59
N LEU A 168 -0.39 3.87 17.59
CA LEU A 168 -1.46 4.80 17.23
C LEU A 168 -2.46 4.98 18.37
N GLN A 169 -2.86 3.91 19.05
CA GLN A 169 -3.72 3.98 20.24
C GLN A 169 -3.10 4.86 21.33
N GLN A 170 -1.79 4.72 21.58
CA GLN A 170 -1.07 5.57 22.54
C GLN A 170 -1.10 7.04 22.14
N MET A 171 -1.07 7.37 20.84
CA MET A 171 -1.17 8.77 20.38
C MET A 171 -2.56 9.34 20.67
N VAL A 172 -3.62 8.56 20.44
CA VAL A 172 -4.98 8.98 20.81
C VAL A 172 -5.11 9.22 22.31
N GLN A 173 -4.56 8.34 23.15
CA GLN A 173 -4.56 8.50 24.61
C GLN A 173 -3.83 9.76 25.09
N GLN A 174 -2.85 10.25 24.31
CA GLN A 174 -2.13 11.49 24.59
C GLN A 174 -2.86 12.75 24.08
N GLY A 175 -4.02 12.60 23.44
CA GLY A 175 -4.82 13.70 22.91
C GLY A 175 -4.47 14.10 21.47
N TYR A 176 -3.61 13.34 20.78
CA TYR A 176 -3.35 13.54 19.36
C TYR A 176 -4.41 12.85 18.50
N ARG A 177 -4.52 13.26 17.23
CA ARG A 177 -5.28 12.52 16.24
C ARG A 177 -4.41 11.39 15.69
N ALA A 178 -4.97 10.20 15.48
CA ALA A 178 -4.26 9.08 14.88
C ALA A 178 -5.12 8.46 13.78
N VAL A 179 -4.49 8.20 12.63
CA VAL A 179 -5.17 7.72 11.42
C VAL A 179 -4.39 6.57 10.82
N LEU A 180 -5.09 5.48 10.50
CA LEU A 180 -4.59 4.43 9.62
C LEU A 180 -5.25 4.58 8.25
N LEU A 181 -4.46 4.69 7.19
CA LEU A 181 -4.94 4.77 5.82
C LEU A 181 -4.54 3.53 5.01
N PHE A 182 -5.52 2.76 4.58
CA PHE A 182 -5.34 1.72 3.57
C PHE A 182 -5.30 2.35 2.17
N CYS A 183 -4.12 2.31 1.56
CA CYS A 183 -3.89 2.65 0.17
C CYS A 183 -4.16 1.39 -0.66
N ALA A 184 -5.36 1.29 -1.23
CA ALA A 184 -5.78 0.15 -2.03
C ALA A 184 -5.18 0.23 -3.43
N ASN A 185 -4.02 -0.39 -3.58
CA ASN A 185 -3.18 -0.40 -4.79
C ASN A 185 -3.55 -1.54 -5.74
N HIS A 186 -4.85 -1.81 -5.86
CA HIS A 186 -5.43 -2.82 -6.76
C HIS A 186 -6.75 -2.26 -7.29
N THR A 187 -6.85 -2.08 -8.61
CA THR A 187 -7.99 -1.41 -9.25
C THR A 187 -9.33 -2.16 -9.09
N GLY A 188 -9.29 -3.49 -8.94
CA GLY A 188 -10.47 -4.29 -8.58
C GLY A 188 -10.96 -4.17 -7.12
N ILE A 189 -10.19 -3.59 -6.18
CA ILE A 189 -10.63 -3.47 -4.78
C ILE A 189 -11.65 -2.34 -4.64
N GLN A 190 -12.82 -2.64 -4.10
CA GLN A 190 -13.94 -1.71 -3.87
C GLN A 190 -14.24 -1.48 -2.38
N GLN A 191 -13.69 -2.32 -1.50
CA GLN A 191 -13.77 -2.20 -0.03
C GLN A 191 -12.59 -2.92 0.60
N VAL A 192 -12.18 -2.54 1.82
CA VAL A 192 -11.03 -3.13 2.51
C VAL A 192 -11.42 -3.66 3.87
N SER A 193 -10.89 -4.83 4.22
CA SER A 193 -11.11 -5.46 5.52
C SER A 193 -9.81 -5.99 6.14
N PRO A 194 -9.70 -6.00 7.48
CA PRO A 194 -8.66 -6.77 8.15
C PRO A 194 -8.83 -8.26 7.86
N ALA A 195 -7.77 -8.93 7.42
CA ALA A 195 -7.79 -10.35 7.08
C ALA A 195 -7.70 -11.26 8.32
N ALA A 196 -8.80 -11.41 9.07
CA ALA A 196 -8.83 -12.23 10.30
C ALA A 196 -8.39 -13.69 10.06
N ASN A 197 -8.75 -14.25 8.90
CA ASN A 197 -8.36 -15.59 8.45
C ASN A 197 -6.85 -15.75 8.17
N ILE A 198 -6.11 -14.65 8.00
CA ILE A 198 -4.66 -14.63 7.77
C ILE A 198 -3.91 -14.21 9.04
N ASP A 199 -4.39 -13.17 9.71
CA ASP A 199 -3.80 -12.63 10.94
C ASP A 199 -4.89 -12.14 11.89
N GLN A 200 -5.40 -13.05 12.72
CA GLN A 200 -6.38 -12.75 13.76
C GLN A 200 -5.86 -11.69 14.74
N ALA A 201 -4.56 -11.69 15.06
CA ALA A 201 -3.98 -10.74 16.00
C ALA A 201 -3.97 -9.30 15.43
N TYR A 202 -3.72 -9.14 14.13
CA TYR A 202 -3.86 -7.85 13.47
C TYR A 202 -5.32 -7.38 13.41
N HIS A 203 -6.24 -8.28 13.09
CA HIS A 203 -7.67 -7.98 13.11
C HIS A 203 -8.11 -7.44 14.48
N ASP A 204 -7.82 -8.18 15.55
CA ASP A 204 -8.26 -7.82 16.91
C ASP A 204 -7.64 -6.49 17.35
N ALA A 205 -6.35 -6.28 17.05
CA ALA A 205 -5.68 -5.02 17.35
C ALA A 205 -6.25 -3.83 16.55
N LEU A 206 -6.74 -4.05 15.32
CA LEU A 206 -7.36 -2.99 14.52
C LEU A 206 -8.73 -2.60 15.11
N VAL A 207 -9.53 -3.60 15.50
CA VAL A 207 -10.83 -3.38 16.15
C VAL A 207 -10.63 -2.62 17.48
N GLU A 208 -9.65 -3.02 18.29
CA GLU A 208 -9.28 -2.31 19.52
C GLU A 208 -8.79 -0.88 19.25
N ALA A 209 -7.99 -0.68 18.20
CA ALA A 209 -7.52 0.64 17.81
C ALA A 209 -8.68 1.58 17.43
N MET A 210 -9.63 1.08 16.64
CA MET A 210 -10.83 1.82 16.27
C MET A 210 -11.68 2.17 17.49
N ALA A 211 -11.88 1.21 18.41
CA ALA A 211 -12.61 1.43 19.65
C ALA A 211 -11.93 2.47 20.57
N SER A 212 -10.62 2.61 20.47
CA SER A 212 -9.82 3.60 21.20
C SER A 212 -9.82 4.99 20.57
N GLY A 213 -10.41 5.16 19.39
CA GLY A 213 -10.50 6.44 18.67
C GLY A 213 -9.51 6.62 17.52
N VAL A 214 -8.78 5.57 17.12
CA VAL A 214 -7.98 5.62 15.88
C VAL A 214 -8.93 5.63 14.67
N GLU A 215 -8.81 6.63 13.82
CA GLU A 215 -9.60 6.71 12.59
C GLU A 215 -9.02 5.78 11.53
N VAL A 216 -9.87 5.08 10.79
CA VAL A 216 -9.43 4.16 9.72
C VAL A 216 -10.07 4.56 8.41
N LEU A 217 -9.23 4.89 7.44
CA LEU A 217 -9.61 5.31 6.10
C LEU A 217 -9.15 4.26 5.08
N ALA A 218 -9.85 4.16 3.97
CA ALA A 218 -9.38 3.44 2.79
C ALA A 218 -9.63 4.27 1.54
N TYR A 219 -8.63 4.35 0.68
CA TYR A 219 -8.70 5.05 -0.60
C TYR A 219 -8.27 4.11 -1.72
N GLN A 220 -9.05 4.10 -2.81
CA GLN A 220 -8.69 3.36 -4.02
C GLN A 220 -7.71 4.16 -4.86
N SER A 221 -6.67 3.50 -5.37
CA SER A 221 -5.77 4.06 -6.36
C SER A 221 -6.34 3.89 -7.77
N LYS A 222 -6.36 4.97 -8.56
CA LYS A 222 -6.47 4.89 -10.02
C LYS A 222 -5.08 4.62 -10.59
N ILE A 223 -4.95 3.60 -11.42
CA ILE A 223 -3.67 3.14 -11.95
C ILE A 223 -3.75 3.08 -13.47
N ASP A 224 -2.73 3.62 -14.14
CA ASP A 224 -2.47 3.41 -15.56
C ASP A 224 -0.94 3.37 -15.82
N GLN A 225 -0.54 3.23 -17.08
CA GLN A 225 0.87 3.13 -17.47
C GLN A 225 1.65 4.46 -17.34
N GLN A 226 0.96 5.58 -17.11
CA GLN A 226 1.53 6.92 -16.98
C GLN A 226 1.58 7.39 -15.52
N GLN A 227 0.62 6.98 -14.70
CA GLN A 227 0.50 7.41 -13.31
C GLN A 227 -0.22 6.42 -12.39
N ILE A 228 -0.03 6.66 -11.10
CA ILE A 228 -0.86 6.10 -10.03
C ILE A 228 -1.20 7.22 -9.03
N VAL A 229 -2.49 7.37 -8.73
CA VAL A 229 -3.00 8.44 -7.85
C VAL A 229 -4.11 7.88 -6.95
N LEU A 230 -4.18 8.34 -5.70
CA LEU A 230 -5.40 8.12 -4.91
C LEU A 230 -6.57 8.82 -5.59
N SER A 231 -7.73 8.18 -5.57
CA SER A 231 -8.91 8.66 -6.30
C SER A 231 -10.06 9.01 -5.37
N HIS A 232 -10.67 8.01 -4.72
CA HIS A 232 -11.84 8.18 -3.88
C HIS A 232 -11.79 7.24 -2.67
N THR A 233 -12.60 7.55 -1.66
CA THR A 233 -12.78 6.70 -0.49
C THR A 233 -13.50 5.42 -0.86
N ILE A 234 -13.12 4.32 -0.21
CA ILE A 234 -13.83 3.04 -0.26
C ILE A 234 -14.14 2.59 1.16
N PRO A 235 -15.20 1.78 1.37
CA PRO A 235 -15.58 1.35 2.71
C PRO A 235 -14.48 0.51 3.38
N VAL A 236 -14.33 0.73 4.69
CA VAL A 236 -13.60 -0.18 5.58
C VAL A 236 -14.62 -1.03 6.30
N ILE A 237 -14.54 -2.36 6.15
CA ILE A 237 -15.47 -3.31 6.76
C ILE A 237 -14.71 -4.16 7.76
N THR A 238 -15.05 -4.09 9.04
CA THR A 238 -14.36 -4.83 10.11
C THR A 238 -14.89 -6.25 10.31
N HIS A 239 -16.01 -6.60 9.69
CA HIS A 239 -16.63 -7.93 9.79
C HIS A 239 -16.94 -8.45 8.39
N VAL A 240 -16.18 -9.45 7.94
CA VAL A 240 -16.36 -10.17 6.67
C VAL A 240 -16.32 -11.66 6.94
#